data_AF-A0A6C7AG44-F1
#
_entry.id   AF-A0A6C7AG44-F1
#
_cell.length_a   1.000
_cell.length_b   1.000
_cell.length_c   1.000
_cell.angle_alpha   90.00
_cell.angle_beta   90.00
_cell.angle_gamma   90.00
#
_symmetry.space_group_name_H-M   'P 1'
#
loop_
_entity.id
_entity.type
_entity.pdbx_description
1 polymer ?
#
loop_
_entity_poly.entity_id
_entity_poly.type
_entity_poly.pdbx_seq_one_letter_code
_entity_poly.pdbx_strand_id
1 'polypeptide(L)'
;MKLYNLKDHNEQVSFAQAVTQGLGKQQGLFFPHDLPEFSLTEIDEMLNQDFVSRSAKILSAFIGDEIPQQILEERVRAAFAFPAPVAQVESDVGCLELFHGPTLAFKDFGGRFMAQMLTHISGDKPVTILTATSGDTGAAVAHAFYGLENVRVVILYPRGKISPLQEKLFCTLGGNIETVAIDGDFDACQALVKQAFDDEELKTALGLNSANSINISRLLAQICYYFEAVAQLPQGARNQLVISVPSGNFGDLTAGLLAKSLGLPVKRFIAATNVNDTVPRFLHDGKWAPKATQATLSNAMDVSQPNNWPRVEELFRRKIWRLTELGYAAVDDTTTQQTMRELKAKGYISEPHAAVAYRALRDQLNPGEYGLFLGTAHPAKFKESVESILGETLALPEALAERADLPLLSHHLPADFAALRKLMMTRQ
;
A
#
# COMPACT_ATOMS: atom_id res chain seq x y z
N MET A 1 -13.81 -2.88 -17.74
CA MET A 1 -14.17 -2.51 -16.36
C MET A 1 -15.01 -1.24 -16.37
N LYS A 2 -15.90 -1.08 -15.39
CA LYS A 2 -16.48 0.23 -15.06
C LYS A 2 -16.16 0.59 -13.61
N LEU A 3 -15.89 1.86 -13.37
CA LEU A 3 -15.60 2.45 -12.08
C LEU A 3 -16.50 3.66 -11.89
N TYR A 4 -16.90 3.97 -10.66
CA TYR A 4 -17.61 5.22 -10.33
C TYR A 4 -16.90 5.97 -9.21
N ASN A 5 -17.07 7.29 -9.20
CA ASN A 5 -16.56 8.14 -8.12
C ASN A 5 -17.45 8.02 -6.88
N LEU A 6 -16.87 7.72 -5.71
CA LEU A 6 -17.59 7.65 -4.43
C LEU A 6 -18.29 8.95 -4.00
N LYS A 7 -17.90 10.10 -4.57
CA LYS A 7 -18.54 11.41 -4.31
C LYS A 7 -19.59 11.79 -5.35
N ASP A 8 -19.58 11.16 -6.51
CA ASP A 8 -20.55 11.36 -7.59
C ASP A 8 -20.70 10.07 -8.40
N HIS A 9 -21.73 9.28 -8.10
CA HIS A 9 -21.97 7.99 -8.75
C HIS A 9 -22.28 8.11 -10.26
N ASN A 10 -22.58 9.31 -10.76
CA ASN A 10 -22.77 9.55 -12.19
C ASN A 10 -21.44 9.73 -12.92
N GLU A 11 -20.36 10.10 -12.22
CA GLU A 11 -19.02 10.11 -12.80
C GLU A 11 -18.51 8.67 -12.89
N GLN A 12 -18.57 8.12 -14.10
CA GLN A 12 -18.10 6.78 -14.42
C GLN A 12 -16.93 6.81 -15.40
N VAL A 13 -15.98 5.91 -15.20
CA VAL A 13 -14.79 5.77 -16.03
C VAL A 13 -14.45 4.30 -16.26
N SER A 14 -13.76 4.02 -17.36
CA SER A 14 -13.10 2.73 -17.63
C SER A 14 -11.88 2.51 -16.73
N PHE A 15 -11.33 1.29 -16.71
CA PHE A 15 -10.05 1.03 -16.03
C PHE A 15 -8.94 1.89 -16.64
N ALA A 16 -8.83 1.93 -17.96
CA ALA A 16 -7.84 2.74 -18.66
C ALA A 16 -7.89 4.22 -18.23
N GLN A 17 -9.08 4.82 -18.25
CA GLN A 17 -9.27 6.20 -17.80
C GLN A 17 -8.90 6.40 -16.33
N ALA A 18 -9.32 5.50 -15.43
CA ALA A 18 -9.00 5.62 -14.01
C ALA A 18 -7.51 5.48 -13.72
N VAL A 19 -6.78 4.64 -14.45
CA VAL A 19 -5.32 4.50 -14.31
C VAL A 19 -4.62 5.79 -14.75
N THR A 20 -5.07 6.43 -15.83
CA THR A 20 -4.47 7.66 -16.34
C THR A 20 -4.90 8.93 -15.59
N GLN A 21 -6.12 8.96 -15.04
CA GLN A 21 -6.69 10.12 -14.36
C GLN A 21 -6.36 10.14 -12.87
N GLY A 22 -6.28 8.97 -12.23
CA GLY A 22 -6.03 8.84 -10.79
C GLY A 22 -7.25 9.19 -9.93
N LEU A 23 -7.56 10.48 -9.77
CA LEU A 23 -8.67 10.98 -8.96
C LEU A 23 -9.91 11.34 -9.79
N GLY A 24 -11.09 11.03 -9.27
CA GLY A 24 -12.35 11.60 -9.77
C GLY A 24 -12.52 13.05 -9.33
N LYS A 25 -13.56 13.71 -9.84
CA LYS A 25 -13.91 15.08 -9.45
C LYS A 25 -14.07 15.21 -7.93
N GLN A 26 -13.84 16.42 -7.42
CA GLN A 26 -13.93 16.75 -5.98
C GLN A 26 -13.00 15.87 -5.11
N GLN A 27 -11.87 15.44 -5.68
CA GLN A 27 -10.91 14.52 -5.03
C GLN A 27 -11.56 13.20 -4.62
N GLY A 28 -12.58 12.75 -5.35
CA GLY A 28 -13.30 11.53 -5.08
C GLY A 28 -12.54 10.30 -5.58
N LEU A 29 -12.62 9.20 -4.83
CA LEU A 29 -11.97 7.96 -5.20
C LEU A 29 -12.84 7.15 -6.14
N PHE A 30 -12.22 6.53 -7.14
CA PHE A 30 -12.89 5.53 -7.97
C PHE A 30 -13.07 4.20 -7.23
N PHE A 31 -14.22 3.57 -7.39
CA PHE A 31 -14.57 2.26 -6.84
C PHE A 31 -15.15 1.34 -7.94
N PRO A 32 -14.86 0.02 -7.95
CA PRO A 32 -15.39 -0.92 -8.94
C PRO A 32 -16.91 -0.88 -9.03
N HIS A 33 -17.45 -0.60 -10.22
CA HIS A 33 -18.90 -0.67 -10.46
C HIS A 33 -19.40 -2.09 -10.20
N ASP A 34 -18.68 -3.08 -10.71
CA ASP A 34 -19.00 -4.49 -10.51
C ASP A 34 -18.01 -5.10 -9.51
N LEU A 35 -18.54 -5.93 -8.60
CA LEU A 35 -17.75 -6.71 -7.66
C LEU A 35 -17.83 -8.17 -8.11
N PRO A 36 -16.86 -8.64 -8.93
CA PRO A 36 -16.86 -10.01 -9.42
C PRO A 36 -16.78 -11.00 -8.26
N GLU A 37 -17.32 -12.20 -8.47
CA GLU A 37 -17.26 -13.30 -7.51
C GLU A 37 -16.87 -14.57 -8.26
N PHE A 38 -15.90 -15.29 -7.72
CA PHE A 38 -15.53 -16.62 -8.20
C PHE A 38 -16.31 -17.68 -7.43
N SER A 39 -16.64 -18.77 -8.10
CA SER A 39 -17.11 -19.98 -7.44
C SER A 39 -16.02 -20.61 -6.57
N LEU A 40 -16.41 -21.42 -5.58
CA LEU A 40 -15.48 -22.15 -4.72
C LEU A 40 -14.50 -23.02 -5.54
N THR A 41 -15.00 -23.67 -6.59
CA THR A 41 -14.18 -24.47 -7.51
C THR A 41 -13.11 -23.62 -8.22
N GLU A 42 -13.50 -22.46 -8.75
CA GLU A 42 -12.54 -21.55 -9.40
C GLU A 42 -11.48 -21.04 -8.41
N ILE A 43 -11.85 -20.79 -7.16
CA ILE A 43 -10.92 -20.38 -6.12
C ILE A 43 -9.92 -21.50 -5.82
N ASP A 44 -10.39 -22.73 -5.60
CA ASP A 44 -9.50 -23.87 -5.34
C ASP A 44 -8.55 -24.12 -6.52
N GLU A 45 -9.04 -24.03 -7.77
CA GLU A 45 -8.20 -24.11 -8.97
C GLU A 45 -7.16 -22.99 -9.02
N MET A 46 -7.57 -21.75 -8.75
CA MET A 46 -6.67 -20.59 -8.73
C MET A 46 -5.58 -20.75 -7.68
N LEU A 47 -5.89 -21.21 -6.47
CA LEU A 47 -4.91 -21.41 -5.40
C LEU A 47 -3.83 -22.44 -5.76
N ASN A 48 -4.09 -23.32 -6.74
CA ASN A 48 -3.11 -24.29 -7.25
C ASN A 48 -2.22 -23.76 -8.41
N GLN A 49 -2.54 -22.59 -8.97
CA GLN A 49 -1.73 -21.95 -10.02
C GLN A 49 -0.48 -21.28 -9.44
N ASP A 50 0.50 -20.93 -10.26
CA ASP A 50 1.60 -20.07 -9.83
C ASP A 50 1.12 -18.64 -9.56
N PHE A 51 1.91 -17.87 -8.81
CA PHE A 51 1.54 -16.53 -8.36
C PHE A 51 1.20 -15.57 -9.51
N VAL A 52 1.94 -15.62 -10.62
CA VAL A 52 1.76 -14.70 -11.75
C VAL A 52 0.47 -15.03 -12.50
N SER A 53 0.28 -16.30 -12.88
CA SER A 53 -0.93 -16.75 -13.59
C SER A 53 -2.19 -16.50 -12.77
N ARG A 54 -2.13 -16.79 -11.46
CA ARG A 54 -3.24 -16.52 -10.53
C ARG A 54 -3.58 -15.03 -10.45
N SER A 55 -2.55 -14.19 -10.31
CA SER A 55 -2.71 -12.74 -10.25
C SER A 55 -3.32 -12.17 -11.53
N ALA A 56 -2.90 -12.66 -12.70
CA ALA A 56 -3.48 -12.27 -13.98
C ALA A 56 -4.99 -12.59 -14.04
N LYS A 57 -5.42 -13.77 -13.58
CA LYS A 57 -6.83 -14.15 -13.53
C LYS A 57 -7.64 -13.27 -12.56
N ILE A 58 -7.11 -13.00 -11.37
CA ILE A 58 -7.73 -12.11 -10.37
C ILE A 58 -7.94 -10.70 -10.95
N LEU A 59 -6.90 -10.13 -11.54
CA LEU A 59 -6.94 -8.78 -12.12
C LEU A 59 -7.87 -8.73 -13.35
N SER A 60 -7.87 -9.77 -14.18
CA SER A 60 -8.74 -9.88 -15.35
C SER A 60 -10.22 -9.88 -14.98
N ALA A 61 -10.61 -10.41 -13.81
CA ALA A 61 -11.99 -10.39 -13.36
C ALA A 61 -12.54 -8.97 -13.13
N PHE A 62 -11.68 -8.02 -12.78
CA PHE A 62 -12.05 -6.61 -12.69
C PHE A 62 -11.89 -5.89 -14.04
N ILE A 63 -10.74 -6.05 -14.68
CA ILE A 63 -10.37 -5.30 -15.88
C ILE A 63 -11.29 -5.67 -17.05
N GLY A 64 -11.69 -6.95 -17.15
CA GLY A 64 -12.52 -7.46 -18.23
C GLY A 64 -11.85 -7.30 -19.60
N ASP A 65 -12.65 -7.02 -20.63
CA ASP A 65 -12.19 -6.98 -22.02
C ASP A 65 -11.28 -5.80 -22.38
N GLU A 66 -10.99 -4.88 -21.45
CA GLU A 66 -10.12 -3.73 -21.71
C GLU A 66 -8.67 -4.15 -21.98
N ILE A 67 -8.18 -5.21 -21.31
CA ILE A 67 -6.83 -5.75 -21.50
C ILE A 67 -6.95 -7.28 -21.55
N PRO A 68 -6.55 -7.93 -22.66
CA PRO A 68 -6.58 -9.38 -22.75
C PRO A 68 -5.77 -10.04 -21.63
N GLN A 69 -6.29 -11.12 -21.03
CA GLN A 69 -5.64 -11.81 -19.91
C GLN A 69 -4.20 -12.23 -20.21
N GLN A 70 -3.90 -12.65 -21.44
CA GLN A 70 -2.54 -13.01 -21.85
C GLN A 70 -1.57 -11.83 -21.74
N ILE A 71 -1.98 -10.64 -22.21
CA ILE A 71 -1.19 -9.41 -22.07
C ILE A 71 -1.06 -9.05 -20.60
N LEU A 72 -2.14 -9.18 -19.84
CA LEU A 72 -2.13 -8.89 -18.40
C LEU A 72 -1.14 -9.79 -17.65
N GLU A 73 -1.05 -11.07 -18.01
CA GLU A 73 -0.08 -12.01 -17.45
C GLU A 73 1.37 -11.58 -17.73
N GLU A 74 1.68 -11.15 -18.95
CA GLU A 74 3.01 -10.60 -19.29
C GLU A 74 3.36 -9.38 -18.42
N ARG A 75 2.40 -8.46 -18.25
CA ARG A 75 2.57 -7.26 -17.41
C ARG A 75 2.74 -7.60 -15.93
N VAL A 76 1.95 -8.55 -15.42
CA VAL A 76 2.07 -9.04 -14.05
C VAL A 76 3.42 -9.73 -13.85
N ARG A 77 3.88 -10.54 -14.80
CA ARG A 77 5.18 -11.22 -14.73
C ARG A 77 6.35 -10.23 -14.63
N ALA A 78 6.28 -9.13 -15.37
CA ALA A 78 7.28 -8.05 -15.27
C ALA A 78 7.21 -7.29 -13.94
N ALA A 79 5.99 -7.06 -13.43
CA ALA A 79 5.78 -6.35 -12.17
C ALA A 79 6.17 -7.18 -10.94
N PHE A 80 5.64 -8.39 -10.83
CA PHE A 80 5.78 -9.30 -9.68
C PHE A 80 6.99 -10.23 -9.85
N ALA A 81 8.15 -9.63 -10.10
CA ALA A 81 9.42 -10.33 -10.29
C ALA A 81 10.05 -10.84 -8.98
N PHE A 82 9.25 -11.00 -7.93
CA PHE A 82 9.65 -11.36 -6.58
C PHE A 82 8.49 -12.07 -5.85
N PRO A 83 8.77 -12.92 -4.86
CA PRO A 83 7.75 -13.69 -4.14
C PRO A 83 7.04 -12.88 -3.04
N ALA A 84 6.00 -13.48 -2.46
CA ALA A 84 5.34 -13.03 -1.23
C ALA A 84 5.19 -14.22 -0.26
N PRO A 85 6.31 -14.72 0.32
CA PRO A 85 6.28 -15.95 1.11
C PRO A 85 5.57 -15.75 2.46
N VAL A 86 4.97 -16.83 2.97
CA VAL A 86 4.45 -16.94 4.33
C VAL A 86 5.51 -17.60 5.20
N ALA A 87 6.09 -16.84 6.12
CA ALA A 87 7.01 -17.35 7.13
C ALA A 87 6.22 -17.83 8.36
N GLN A 88 6.48 -19.05 8.81
CA GLN A 88 5.87 -19.55 10.05
C GLN A 88 6.54 -18.88 11.27
N VAL A 89 5.74 -18.27 12.15
CA VAL A 89 6.23 -17.55 13.35
C VAL A 89 5.89 -18.32 14.64
N GLU A 90 4.69 -18.86 14.72
CA GLU A 90 4.22 -19.75 15.80
C GLU A 90 3.45 -20.92 15.20
N SER A 91 3.03 -21.93 15.96
CA SER A 91 2.25 -23.05 15.40
C SER A 91 0.93 -22.63 14.75
N ASP A 92 0.32 -21.56 15.24
CA ASP A 92 -0.96 -21.00 14.77
C ASP A 92 -0.83 -19.62 14.11
N VAL A 93 0.39 -19.13 13.87
CA VAL A 93 0.63 -17.78 13.31
C VAL A 93 1.72 -17.81 12.24
N GLY A 94 1.40 -17.21 11.08
CA GLY A 94 2.36 -16.88 10.03
C GLY A 94 2.48 -15.38 9.77
N CYS A 95 3.59 -14.98 9.17
CA CYS A 95 3.82 -13.65 8.62
C CYS A 95 3.80 -13.73 7.09
N LEU A 96 2.96 -12.94 6.43
CA LEU A 96 3.06 -12.74 4.98
C LEU A 96 4.14 -11.68 4.70
N GLU A 97 5.30 -12.10 4.23
CA GLU A 97 6.46 -11.24 4.00
C GLU A 97 6.36 -10.54 2.63
N LEU A 98 5.92 -9.28 2.64
CA LEU A 98 5.68 -8.49 1.42
C LEU A 98 6.86 -7.60 1.04
N PHE A 99 8.06 -7.90 1.54
CA PHE A 99 9.26 -7.06 1.40
C PHE A 99 10.38 -7.69 0.58
N HIS A 100 10.06 -8.63 -0.29
CA HIS A 100 11.01 -9.26 -1.21
C HIS A 100 11.19 -8.51 -2.53
N GLY A 101 10.47 -7.40 -2.71
CA GLY A 101 10.61 -6.52 -3.86
C GLY A 101 11.84 -5.61 -3.78
N PRO A 102 12.13 -4.88 -4.87
CA PRO A 102 13.34 -4.07 -5.00
C PRO A 102 13.46 -2.94 -3.97
N THR A 103 12.36 -2.53 -3.34
CA THR A 103 12.37 -1.47 -2.33
C THR A 103 12.00 -1.96 -0.93
N LEU A 104 11.98 -3.29 -0.76
CA LEU A 104 11.81 -3.95 0.52
C LEU A 104 10.49 -3.59 1.22
N ALA A 105 9.42 -3.38 0.44
CA ALA A 105 8.10 -3.08 0.97
C ALA A 105 6.97 -3.52 0.02
N PHE A 106 5.78 -3.79 0.58
CA PHE A 106 4.62 -4.29 -0.19
C PHE A 106 4.16 -3.33 -1.31
N LYS A 107 4.57 -2.07 -1.23
CA LYS A 107 4.23 -1.05 -2.22
C LYS A 107 4.88 -1.34 -3.58
N ASP A 108 5.88 -2.21 -3.63
CA ASP A 108 6.50 -2.70 -4.86
C ASP A 108 5.50 -3.38 -5.79
N PHE A 109 4.57 -4.21 -5.25
CA PHE A 109 3.56 -4.88 -6.07
C PHE A 109 2.72 -3.86 -6.83
N GLY A 110 2.04 -2.97 -6.10
CA GLY A 110 1.18 -1.97 -6.72
C GLY A 110 1.95 -0.97 -7.58
N GLY A 111 3.10 -0.48 -7.12
CA GLY A 111 3.88 0.53 -7.84
C GLY A 111 4.35 0.02 -9.20
N ARG A 112 4.92 -1.19 -9.23
CA ARG A 112 5.41 -1.80 -10.46
C ARG A 112 4.29 -2.23 -11.39
N PHE A 113 3.19 -2.76 -10.85
CA PHE A 113 2.01 -3.08 -11.67
C PHE A 113 1.42 -1.82 -12.30
N MET A 114 1.30 -0.73 -11.54
CA MET A 114 0.84 0.55 -12.08
C MET A 114 1.75 1.04 -13.21
N ALA A 115 3.08 0.94 -13.07
CA ALA A 115 4.01 1.32 -14.14
C ALA A 115 3.78 0.49 -15.42
N GLN A 116 3.57 -0.83 -15.29
CA GLN A 116 3.23 -1.70 -16.42
C GLN A 116 1.90 -1.35 -17.08
N MET A 117 0.88 -1.01 -16.28
CA MET A 117 -0.43 -0.60 -16.80
C MET A 117 -0.35 0.77 -17.49
N LEU A 118 0.32 1.73 -16.87
CA LEU A 118 0.42 3.09 -17.41
C LEU A 118 1.20 3.11 -18.72
N THR A 119 2.33 2.40 -18.80
CA THR A 119 3.09 2.26 -20.05
C THR A 119 2.29 1.54 -21.13
N HIS A 120 1.50 0.52 -20.77
CA HIS A 120 0.64 -0.17 -21.72
C HIS A 120 -0.53 0.69 -22.23
N ILE A 121 -1.19 1.46 -21.35
CA ILE A 121 -2.39 2.25 -21.66
C ILE A 121 -2.03 3.58 -22.32
N SER A 122 -1.03 4.29 -21.79
CA SER A 122 -0.63 5.62 -22.25
C SER A 122 0.42 5.58 -23.36
N GLY A 123 1.11 4.45 -23.56
CA GLY A 123 2.26 4.37 -24.46
C GLY A 123 3.34 5.36 -24.05
N ASP A 124 3.87 6.08 -25.04
CA ASP A 124 4.95 7.07 -24.86
C ASP A 124 4.44 8.48 -24.52
N LYS A 125 3.16 8.65 -24.17
CA LYS A 125 2.63 9.95 -23.77
C LYS A 125 3.37 10.48 -22.54
N PRO A 126 3.87 11.72 -22.55
CA PRO A 126 4.48 12.32 -21.37
C PRO A 126 3.51 12.34 -20.18
N VAL A 127 4.00 11.92 -19.01
CA VAL A 127 3.21 11.89 -17.77
C VAL A 127 4.08 12.31 -16.58
N THR A 128 3.51 13.16 -15.73
CA THR A 128 4.15 13.55 -14.46
C THR A 128 3.44 12.85 -13.31
N ILE A 129 4.15 11.94 -12.64
CA ILE A 129 3.68 11.21 -11.46
C ILE A 129 3.97 12.04 -10.21
N LEU A 130 2.96 12.66 -9.63
CA LEU A 130 3.04 13.36 -8.35
C LEU A 130 2.55 12.46 -7.21
N THR A 131 3.42 12.17 -6.25
CA THR A 131 3.16 11.19 -5.18
C THR A 131 3.56 11.74 -3.81
N ALA A 132 2.68 11.62 -2.82
CA ALA A 132 3.02 11.86 -1.41
C ALA A 132 3.45 10.56 -0.72
N THR A 133 4.44 10.62 0.17
CA THR A 133 4.89 9.44 0.91
C THR A 133 5.23 9.72 2.37
N SER A 134 4.98 8.72 3.21
CA SER A 134 5.49 8.60 4.58
C SER A 134 6.74 7.71 4.68
N GLY A 135 7.36 7.36 3.54
CA GLY A 135 8.58 6.54 3.46
C GLY A 135 8.55 5.62 2.24
N ASP A 136 7.95 4.43 2.38
CA ASP A 136 8.11 3.38 1.37
C ASP A 136 7.41 3.67 0.02
N THR A 137 6.33 4.45 0.01
CA THR A 137 5.59 4.73 -1.25
C THR A 137 6.49 5.45 -2.23
N GLY A 138 7.30 6.40 -1.73
CA GLY A 138 8.27 7.13 -2.54
C GLY A 138 9.26 6.18 -3.20
N ALA A 139 9.85 5.27 -2.43
CA ALA A 139 10.76 4.27 -2.97
C ALA A 139 10.14 3.39 -4.04
N ALA A 140 9.01 2.74 -3.73
CA ALA A 140 8.37 1.84 -4.68
C ALA A 140 7.98 2.55 -5.99
N VAL A 141 7.46 3.78 -5.91
CA VAL A 141 7.10 4.58 -7.09
C VAL A 141 8.35 5.04 -7.83
N ALA A 142 9.35 5.57 -7.14
CA ALA A 142 10.58 6.04 -7.78
C ALA A 142 11.25 4.92 -8.58
N HIS A 143 11.41 3.74 -7.97
CA HIS A 143 12.02 2.59 -8.64
C HIS A 143 11.14 1.98 -9.73
N ALA A 144 9.81 1.98 -9.57
CA ALA A 144 8.90 1.45 -10.59
C ALA A 144 8.90 2.27 -11.89
N PHE A 145 9.11 3.58 -11.79
CA PHE A 145 9.10 4.49 -12.94
C PHE A 145 10.49 5.01 -13.31
N TYR A 146 11.54 4.56 -12.63
CA TYR A 146 12.91 5.00 -12.91
C TYR A 146 13.34 4.66 -14.34
N GLY A 147 13.91 5.64 -15.04
CA GLY A 147 14.46 5.46 -16.38
C GLY A 147 13.43 5.37 -17.52
N LEU A 148 12.12 5.53 -17.23
CA LEU A 148 11.11 5.63 -18.28
C LEU A 148 11.15 7.03 -18.91
N GLU A 149 11.50 7.11 -20.19
CA GLU A 149 11.78 8.38 -20.90
C GLU A 149 10.58 9.34 -20.91
N ASN A 150 9.36 8.81 -21.01
CA ASN A 150 8.13 9.61 -21.03
C ASN A 150 7.54 9.87 -19.64
N VAL A 151 8.23 9.48 -18.56
CA VAL A 151 7.73 9.62 -17.19
C VAL A 151 8.66 10.50 -16.37
N ARG A 152 8.10 11.56 -15.79
CA ARG A 152 8.72 12.34 -14.71
C ARG A 152 8.05 12.00 -13.39
N VAL A 153 8.83 11.82 -12.32
CA VAL A 153 8.28 11.52 -10.99
C VAL A 153 8.66 12.62 -10.01
N VAL A 154 7.66 13.16 -9.30
CA VAL A 154 7.84 14.15 -8.23
C VAL A 154 7.29 13.57 -6.93
N ILE A 155 8.16 13.39 -5.93
CA ILE A 155 7.80 12.76 -4.66
C ILE A 155 7.88 13.79 -3.53
N LEU A 156 6.75 13.99 -2.85
CA LEU A 156 6.65 14.82 -1.66
C LEU A 156 6.74 13.96 -0.41
N TYR A 157 7.56 14.34 0.56
CA TYR A 157 7.65 13.66 1.84
C TYR A 157 7.89 14.63 3.00
N PRO A 158 7.42 14.31 4.21
CA PRO A 158 7.61 15.16 5.38
C PRO A 158 9.07 15.14 5.84
N ARG A 159 9.71 16.30 5.82
CA ARG A 159 11.14 16.45 6.14
C ARG A 159 11.44 15.96 7.55
N GLY A 160 12.40 15.05 7.67
CA GLY A 160 12.84 14.51 8.96
C GLY A 160 11.80 13.62 9.68
N LYS A 161 10.77 13.15 8.97
CA LYS A 161 9.72 12.26 9.50
C LYS A 161 9.70 10.87 8.87
N ILE A 162 10.71 10.54 8.08
CA ILE A 162 10.93 9.21 7.50
C ILE A 162 12.29 8.67 7.93
N SER A 163 12.50 7.36 7.90
CA SER A 163 13.79 6.79 8.29
C SER A 163 14.92 7.26 7.34
N PRO A 164 16.16 7.43 7.83
CA PRO A 164 17.30 7.78 6.97
C PRO A 164 17.47 6.83 5.79
N LEU A 165 17.30 5.52 6.01
CA LEU A 165 17.43 4.51 4.96
C LEU A 165 16.26 4.54 3.98
N GLN A 166 15.04 4.86 4.45
CA GLN A 166 13.91 5.11 3.54
C GLN A 166 14.20 6.30 2.64
N GLU A 167 14.69 7.42 3.19
CA GLU A 167 15.05 8.61 2.43
C GLU A 167 16.13 8.30 1.38
N LYS A 168 17.22 7.63 1.79
CA LYS A 168 18.30 7.24 0.89
C LYS A 168 17.84 6.37 -0.28
N LEU A 169 16.85 5.51 -0.07
CA LEU A 169 16.40 4.57 -1.10
C LEU A 169 15.77 5.24 -2.33
N PHE A 170 15.24 6.47 -2.20
CA PHE A 170 14.56 7.17 -3.31
C PHE A 170 15.03 8.60 -3.56
N CYS A 171 15.61 9.29 -2.58
CA CYS A 171 16.14 10.65 -2.70
C CYS A 171 17.55 10.72 -3.29
N THR A 172 18.11 9.59 -3.73
CA THR A 172 19.48 9.46 -4.28
C THR A 172 19.50 9.04 -5.75
N LEU A 173 18.32 8.88 -6.37
CA LEU A 173 18.17 8.33 -7.73
C LEU A 173 18.54 9.32 -8.84
N GLY A 174 18.08 10.56 -8.74
CA GLY A 174 18.24 11.57 -9.79
C GLY A 174 17.57 11.15 -11.11
N GLY A 175 18.05 11.72 -12.23
CA GLY A 175 17.48 11.44 -13.55
C GLY A 175 16.03 11.94 -13.65
N ASN A 176 15.10 11.03 -13.94
CA ASN A 176 13.67 11.36 -14.04
C ASN A 176 12.93 11.44 -12.69
N ILE A 177 13.66 11.28 -11.58
CA ILE A 177 13.13 11.32 -10.21
C ILE A 177 13.51 12.63 -9.53
N GLU A 178 12.50 13.38 -9.11
CA GLU A 178 12.62 14.57 -8.28
C GLU A 178 11.98 14.31 -6.91
N THR A 179 12.70 14.67 -5.85
CA THR A 179 12.23 14.54 -4.47
C THR A 179 12.15 15.89 -3.79
N VAL A 180 11.11 16.07 -2.97
CA VAL A 180 10.82 17.33 -2.26
C VAL A 180 10.53 17.03 -0.79
N ALA A 181 11.42 17.49 0.07
CA ALA A 181 11.25 17.49 1.51
C ALA A 181 10.39 18.69 1.93
N ILE A 182 9.15 18.40 2.32
CA ILE A 182 8.15 19.38 2.74
C ILE A 182 8.27 19.66 4.23
N ASP A 183 8.24 20.94 4.61
CA ASP A 183 8.15 21.37 6.01
C ASP A 183 6.72 21.18 6.54
N GLY A 184 6.38 19.94 6.90
CA GLY A 184 5.06 19.53 7.36
C GLY A 184 4.99 18.03 7.69
N ASP A 185 3.79 17.52 7.90
CA ASP A 185 3.52 16.10 8.08
C ASP A 185 3.08 15.42 6.77
N PHE A 186 2.78 14.12 6.84
CA PHE A 186 2.32 13.36 5.68
C PHE A 186 0.97 13.87 5.14
N ASP A 187 0.05 14.28 6.03
CA ASP A 187 -1.26 14.79 5.63
C ASP A 187 -1.12 16.09 4.84
N ALA A 188 -0.20 16.98 5.23
CA ALA A 188 0.15 18.19 4.47
C ALA A 188 0.73 17.84 3.08
N CYS A 189 1.64 16.86 2.98
CA CYS A 189 2.15 16.40 1.69
C CYS A 189 1.02 15.88 0.80
N GLN A 190 0.11 15.10 1.36
CA GLN A 190 -1.04 14.56 0.63
C GLN A 190 -2.02 15.65 0.20
N ALA A 191 -2.23 16.67 1.03
CA ALA A 191 -3.07 17.83 0.70
C ALA A 191 -2.50 18.61 -0.49
N LEU A 192 -1.18 18.82 -0.55
CA LEU A 192 -0.52 19.46 -1.69
C LEU A 192 -0.69 18.67 -3.00
N VAL A 193 -0.55 17.33 -2.94
CA VAL A 193 -0.83 16.48 -4.10
C VAL A 193 -2.28 16.65 -4.56
N LYS A 194 -3.24 16.57 -3.64
CA LYS A 194 -4.66 16.76 -3.97
C LYS A 194 -4.97 18.13 -4.58
N GLN A 195 -4.39 19.19 -4.02
CA GLN A 195 -4.53 20.55 -4.55
C GLN A 195 -3.97 20.69 -5.97
N ALA A 196 -2.90 19.95 -6.32
CA ALA A 196 -2.39 19.89 -7.68
C ALA A 196 -3.39 19.29 -8.68
N PHE A 197 -4.25 18.36 -8.23
CA PHE A 197 -5.31 17.78 -9.07
C PHE A 197 -6.53 18.69 -9.24
N ASP A 198 -6.68 19.73 -8.43
CA ASP A 198 -7.72 20.75 -8.60
C ASP A 198 -7.25 21.89 -9.55
N ASP A 199 -5.95 21.95 -9.86
CA ASP A 199 -5.36 22.91 -10.81
C ASP A 199 -5.37 22.34 -12.24
N GLU A 200 -6.40 22.67 -13.02
CA GLU A 200 -6.57 22.19 -14.40
C GLU A 200 -5.43 22.60 -15.34
N GLU A 201 -4.83 23.77 -15.11
CA GLU A 201 -3.69 24.26 -15.91
C GLU A 201 -2.47 23.39 -15.67
N LEU A 202 -2.14 23.12 -14.40
CA LEU A 202 -1.04 22.25 -14.02
C LEU A 202 -1.25 20.81 -14.50
N LYS A 203 -2.46 20.27 -14.35
CA LYS A 203 -2.82 18.92 -14.83
C LYS A 203 -2.59 18.77 -16.33
N THR A 204 -3.08 19.73 -17.09
CA THR A 204 -2.99 19.70 -18.56
C THR A 204 -1.56 19.91 -19.02
N ALA A 205 -0.84 20.87 -18.42
CA ALA A 205 0.53 21.21 -18.80
C ALA A 205 1.52 20.07 -18.55
N LEU A 206 1.38 19.33 -17.45
CA LEU A 206 2.34 18.31 -17.04
C LEU A 206 1.88 16.86 -17.28
N GLY A 207 0.65 16.65 -17.77
CA GLY A 207 0.05 15.32 -17.82
C GLY A 207 0.01 14.69 -16.44
N LEU A 208 -0.55 15.41 -15.46
CA LEU A 208 -0.43 15.04 -14.05
C LEU A 208 -1.21 13.76 -13.71
N ASN A 209 -0.55 12.83 -13.05
CA ASN A 209 -1.15 11.60 -12.51
C ASN A 209 -0.52 11.27 -11.14
N SER A 210 -1.14 10.40 -10.35
CA SER A 210 -0.69 10.04 -9.00
C SER A 210 -0.53 8.53 -8.85
N ALA A 211 0.56 8.13 -8.20
CA ALA A 211 0.85 6.73 -7.91
C ALA A 211 0.59 6.33 -6.45
N ASN A 212 -0.16 7.14 -5.69
CA ASN A 212 -0.68 6.76 -4.38
C ASN A 212 -1.75 5.65 -4.50
N SER A 213 -2.15 5.02 -3.39
CA SER A 213 -3.26 4.04 -3.35
C SER A 213 -4.62 4.61 -3.77
N ILE A 214 -4.67 5.91 -4.06
CA ILE A 214 -5.73 6.59 -4.79
C ILE A 214 -5.98 5.91 -6.15
N ASN A 215 -4.92 5.59 -6.89
CA ASN A 215 -5.01 4.98 -8.21
C ASN A 215 -5.59 3.56 -8.14
N ILE A 216 -6.53 3.22 -9.03
CA ILE A 216 -7.19 1.91 -9.01
C ILE A 216 -6.22 0.75 -9.24
N SER A 217 -5.19 0.93 -10.08
CA SER A 217 -4.19 -0.12 -10.36
C SER A 217 -3.43 -0.54 -9.11
N ARG A 218 -3.08 0.42 -8.24
CA ARG A 218 -2.44 0.17 -6.95
C ARG A 218 -3.30 -0.71 -6.05
N LEU A 219 -4.60 -0.40 -5.97
CA LEU A 219 -5.54 -1.14 -5.13
C LEU A 219 -5.74 -2.57 -5.63
N LEU A 220 -5.95 -2.76 -6.94
CA LEU A 220 -6.21 -4.07 -7.52
C LEU A 220 -4.99 -5.00 -7.43
N ALA A 221 -3.78 -4.50 -7.68
CA ALA A 221 -2.56 -5.29 -7.58
C ALA A 221 -2.38 -5.90 -6.17
N GLN A 222 -2.76 -5.15 -5.15
CA GLN A 222 -2.63 -5.56 -3.76
C GLN A 222 -3.56 -6.73 -3.37
N ILE A 223 -4.63 -6.97 -4.13
CA ILE A 223 -5.53 -8.13 -3.90
C ILE A 223 -4.76 -9.45 -4.07
N CYS A 224 -3.78 -9.45 -4.98
CA CYS A 224 -3.12 -10.65 -5.47
C CYS A 224 -2.34 -11.39 -4.38
N TYR A 225 -1.63 -10.68 -3.50
CA TYR A 225 -0.83 -11.33 -2.45
C TYR A 225 -1.68 -11.95 -1.33
N TYR A 226 -2.96 -11.58 -1.19
CA TYR A 226 -3.86 -12.28 -0.27
C TYR A 226 -4.18 -13.69 -0.78
N PHE A 227 -4.40 -13.85 -2.09
CA PHE A 227 -4.55 -15.18 -2.69
C PHE A 227 -3.24 -15.98 -2.62
N GLU A 228 -2.10 -15.32 -2.82
CA GLU A 228 -0.78 -15.94 -2.65
C GLU A 228 -0.55 -16.47 -1.23
N ALA A 229 -0.91 -15.68 -0.22
CA ALA A 229 -0.81 -16.11 1.17
C ALA A 229 -1.66 -17.37 1.43
N VAL A 230 -2.92 -17.37 1.00
CA VAL A 230 -3.84 -18.50 1.21
C VAL A 230 -3.38 -19.76 0.44
N ALA A 231 -2.78 -19.60 -0.74
CA ALA A 231 -2.25 -20.70 -1.52
C ALA A 231 -1.14 -21.47 -0.78
N GLN A 232 -0.33 -20.76 0.02
CA GLN A 232 0.74 -21.34 0.82
C GLN A 232 0.25 -22.02 2.12
N LEU A 233 -0.99 -21.76 2.54
CA LEU A 233 -1.55 -22.35 3.75
C LEU A 233 -2.15 -23.74 3.51
N PRO A 234 -2.04 -24.67 4.48
CA PRO A 234 -2.71 -25.96 4.42
C PRO A 234 -4.23 -25.79 4.47
N GLN A 235 -4.98 -26.70 3.85
CA GLN A 235 -6.44 -26.61 3.73
C GLN A 235 -7.17 -26.40 5.06
N GLY A 236 -6.71 -27.04 6.14
CA GLY A 236 -7.28 -26.88 7.48
C GLY A 236 -7.17 -25.44 8.03
N ALA A 237 -6.11 -24.71 7.69
CA ALA A 237 -5.92 -23.32 8.11
C ALA A 237 -6.78 -22.34 7.30
N ARG A 238 -7.03 -22.61 6.01
CA ARG A 238 -7.76 -21.70 5.09
C ARG A 238 -9.15 -21.32 5.62
N ASN A 239 -9.90 -22.28 6.16
CA ASN A 239 -11.27 -22.04 6.63
C ASN A 239 -11.36 -21.28 7.97
N GLN A 240 -10.26 -21.21 8.71
CA GLN A 240 -10.20 -20.53 10.01
C GLN A 240 -9.21 -19.37 10.00
N LEU A 241 -8.95 -18.80 8.83
CA LEU A 241 -7.95 -17.77 8.62
C LEU A 241 -8.40 -16.41 9.16
N VAL A 242 -7.59 -15.83 10.05
CA VAL A 242 -7.72 -14.45 10.54
C VAL A 242 -6.52 -13.65 10.03
N ILE A 243 -6.77 -12.52 9.38
CA ILE A 243 -5.70 -11.69 8.80
C ILE A 243 -5.65 -10.33 9.50
N SER A 244 -4.53 -10.00 10.11
CA SER A 244 -4.25 -8.69 10.70
C SER A 244 -3.40 -7.84 9.77
N VAL A 245 -3.89 -6.63 9.47
CA VAL A 245 -3.29 -5.72 8.50
C VAL A 245 -2.83 -4.45 9.23
N PRO A 246 -1.51 -4.16 9.26
CA PRO A 246 -1.01 -2.91 9.81
C PRO A 246 -1.43 -1.75 8.90
N SER A 247 -2.32 -0.91 9.39
CA SER A 247 -3.11 0.02 8.58
C SER A 247 -2.80 1.48 8.92
N GLY A 248 -2.27 2.20 7.93
CA GLY A 248 -2.16 3.67 7.92
C GLY A 248 -3.26 4.28 7.05
N ASN A 249 -3.04 4.34 5.74
CA ASN A 249 -3.99 4.91 4.76
C ASN A 249 -5.06 3.91 4.26
N PHE A 250 -5.17 2.74 4.89
CA PHE A 250 -6.17 1.67 4.67
C PHE A 250 -6.24 0.98 3.30
N GLY A 251 -5.43 1.36 2.31
CA GLY A 251 -5.47 0.73 0.98
C GLY A 251 -5.14 -0.77 0.99
N ASP A 252 -4.27 -1.22 1.90
CA ASP A 252 -3.93 -2.64 2.07
C ASP A 252 -5.12 -3.46 2.56
N LEU A 253 -5.74 -3.05 3.68
CA LEU A 253 -6.96 -3.68 4.19
C LEU A 253 -8.10 -3.66 3.17
N THR A 254 -8.29 -2.56 2.43
CA THR A 254 -9.29 -2.51 1.35
C THR A 254 -9.04 -3.59 0.30
N ALA A 255 -7.78 -3.85 -0.09
CA ALA A 255 -7.44 -4.91 -1.04
C ALA A 255 -7.73 -6.30 -0.46
N GLY A 256 -7.44 -6.53 0.82
CA GLY A 256 -7.79 -7.80 1.50
C GLY A 256 -9.28 -8.06 1.54
N LEU A 257 -10.07 -7.02 1.81
CA LEU A 257 -11.54 -7.11 1.79
C LEU A 257 -12.06 -7.34 0.37
N LEU A 258 -11.44 -6.74 -0.65
CA LEU A 258 -11.76 -7.04 -2.05
C LEU A 258 -11.43 -8.51 -2.39
N ALA A 259 -10.32 -9.04 -1.88
CA ALA A 259 -9.97 -10.45 -2.03
C ALA A 259 -11.04 -11.36 -1.41
N LYS A 260 -11.52 -11.04 -0.20
CA LYS A 260 -12.67 -11.73 0.41
C LYS A 260 -13.95 -11.56 -0.42
N SER A 261 -14.16 -10.38 -1.02
CA SER A 261 -15.35 -10.12 -1.84
C SER A 261 -15.38 -10.95 -3.12
N LEU A 262 -14.21 -11.31 -3.67
CA LEU A 262 -14.03 -12.24 -4.78
C LEU A 262 -14.35 -13.70 -4.40
N GLY A 263 -14.47 -13.99 -3.10
CA GLY A 263 -14.76 -15.30 -2.54
C GLY A 263 -13.61 -15.95 -1.77
N LEU A 264 -12.43 -15.32 -1.68
CA LEU A 264 -11.29 -15.87 -0.92
C LEU A 264 -11.70 -16.18 0.54
N PRO A 265 -11.44 -17.39 1.06
CA PRO A 265 -11.89 -17.77 2.39
C PRO A 265 -11.09 -17.05 3.47
N VAL A 266 -11.65 -15.96 3.99
CA VAL A 266 -11.10 -15.23 5.14
C VAL A 266 -12.17 -15.06 6.21
N LYS A 267 -11.96 -15.69 7.36
CA LYS A 267 -12.92 -15.68 8.48
C LYS A 267 -13.09 -14.26 9.01
N ARG A 268 -11.99 -13.60 9.37
CA ARG A 268 -11.99 -12.26 9.98
C ARG A 268 -10.76 -11.46 9.55
N PHE A 269 -10.96 -10.15 9.36
CA PHE A 269 -9.86 -9.19 9.24
C PHE A 269 -9.71 -8.39 10.53
N ILE A 270 -8.49 -7.94 10.82
CA ILE A 270 -8.17 -7.03 11.92
C ILE A 270 -7.47 -5.80 11.35
N ALA A 271 -8.04 -4.62 11.60
CA ALA A 271 -7.42 -3.32 11.32
C ALA A 271 -6.51 -2.92 12.49
N ALA A 272 -5.20 -3.14 12.35
CA ALA A 272 -4.23 -2.80 13.38
C ALA A 272 -3.60 -1.43 13.08
N THR A 273 -3.82 -0.42 13.91
CA THR A 273 -3.20 0.91 13.78
C THR A 273 -2.23 1.16 14.92
N ASN A 274 -1.39 2.18 14.78
CA ASN A 274 -0.68 2.74 15.92
C ASN A 274 -1.60 3.70 16.71
N VAL A 275 -1.02 4.64 17.47
CA VAL A 275 -1.75 5.67 18.23
C VAL A 275 -2.60 6.61 17.36
N ASN A 276 -2.37 6.65 16.03
CA ASN A 276 -3.20 7.35 15.06
C ASN A 276 -4.47 6.52 14.78
N ASP A 277 -5.31 6.45 15.81
CA ASP A 277 -6.38 5.48 16.03
C ASP A 277 -7.77 5.93 15.53
N THR A 278 -7.84 6.74 14.46
CA THR A 278 -9.13 7.26 13.95
C THR A 278 -10.12 6.14 13.63
N VAL A 279 -9.67 5.10 12.93
CA VAL A 279 -10.54 3.97 12.57
C VAL A 279 -10.89 3.10 13.77
N PRO A 280 -9.96 2.64 14.63
CA PRO A 280 -10.32 1.91 15.84
C PRO A 280 -11.36 2.62 16.72
N ARG A 281 -11.22 3.95 16.92
CA ARG A 281 -12.21 4.72 17.68
C ARG A 281 -13.55 4.79 16.97
N PHE A 282 -13.54 5.04 15.66
CA PHE A 282 -14.76 5.04 14.84
C PHE A 282 -15.49 3.69 14.90
N LEU A 283 -14.77 2.57 14.81
CA LEU A 283 -15.36 1.23 14.90
C LEU A 283 -15.92 0.92 16.29
N HIS A 284 -15.38 1.54 17.33
CA HIS A 284 -15.85 1.37 18.70
C HIS A 284 -17.14 2.15 19.01
N ASP A 285 -17.24 3.44 18.64
CA ASP A 285 -18.36 4.32 19.05
C ASP A 285 -19.14 4.97 17.90
N GLY A 286 -18.76 4.71 16.65
CA GLY A 286 -19.39 5.25 15.44
C GLY A 286 -19.05 6.70 15.12
N LYS A 287 -18.16 7.37 15.87
CA LYS A 287 -17.85 8.79 15.68
C LYS A 287 -16.56 9.01 14.90
N TRP A 288 -16.69 9.59 13.71
CA TRP A 288 -15.54 10.00 12.91
C TRP A 288 -14.94 11.31 13.46
N ALA A 289 -13.88 11.18 14.27
CA ALA A 289 -13.19 12.31 14.89
C ALA A 289 -11.66 12.12 14.80
N PRO A 290 -11.02 12.44 13.67
CA PRO A 290 -9.57 12.31 13.53
C PRO A 290 -8.85 13.23 14.54
N LYS A 291 -7.80 12.71 15.19
CA LYS A 291 -6.89 13.50 16.05
C LYS A 291 -5.82 14.14 15.17
N ALA A 292 -4.98 15.01 15.75
CA ALA A 292 -3.75 15.41 15.10
C ALA A 292 -2.78 14.22 15.00
N THR A 293 -2.06 14.13 13.89
CA THR A 293 -1.13 13.04 13.62
C THR A 293 0.04 13.08 14.61
N GLN A 294 0.32 11.94 15.23
CA GLN A 294 1.44 11.73 16.14
C GLN A 294 2.49 10.85 15.47
N ALA A 295 3.74 11.28 15.53
CA ALA A 295 4.87 10.49 15.02
C ALA A 295 5.13 9.28 15.93
N THR A 296 5.30 8.09 15.35
CA THR A 296 5.60 6.86 16.10
C THR A 296 6.74 6.04 15.48
N LEU A 297 7.07 4.88 16.07
CA LEU A 297 8.02 3.92 15.49
C LEU A 297 7.55 3.33 14.15
N SER A 298 6.24 3.27 13.92
CA SER A 298 5.64 2.75 12.69
C SER A 298 5.23 3.91 11.77
N ASN A 299 6.20 4.74 11.38
CA ASN A 299 5.96 6.02 10.71
C ASN A 299 5.15 5.95 9.41
N ALA A 300 5.18 4.83 8.69
CA ALA A 300 4.37 4.69 7.48
C ALA A 300 2.86 4.56 7.78
N MET A 301 2.50 4.32 9.05
CA MET A 301 1.13 4.25 9.58
C MET A 301 0.67 5.53 10.28
N ASP A 302 1.51 6.57 10.36
CA ASP A 302 1.17 7.86 10.96
C ASP A 302 0.20 8.66 10.07
N VAL A 303 -1.05 8.21 10.07
CA VAL A 303 -2.14 8.72 9.22
C VAL A 303 -3.39 8.88 10.07
N SER A 304 -3.80 10.12 10.31
CA SER A 304 -5.03 10.40 11.07
C SER A 304 -6.28 10.40 10.19
N GLN A 305 -6.13 10.60 8.87
CA GLN A 305 -7.24 10.72 7.92
C GLN A 305 -7.07 9.70 6.78
N PRO A 306 -7.44 8.42 7.00
CA PRO A 306 -7.18 7.37 6.03
C PRO A 306 -8.07 7.51 4.79
N ASN A 307 -7.44 7.85 3.68
CA ASN A 307 -8.12 8.21 2.44
C ASN A 307 -8.88 7.05 1.80
N ASN A 308 -8.51 5.79 2.06
CA ASN A 308 -9.23 4.62 1.53
C ASN A 308 -10.39 4.15 2.43
N TRP A 309 -10.61 4.76 3.60
CA TRP A 309 -11.74 4.37 4.46
C TRP A 309 -13.11 4.41 3.74
N PRO A 310 -13.42 5.43 2.92
CA PRO A 310 -14.67 5.44 2.15
C PRO A 310 -14.84 4.23 1.21
N ARG A 311 -13.73 3.65 0.69
CA ARG A 311 -13.79 2.42 -0.12
C ARG A 311 -14.12 1.19 0.73
N VAL A 312 -13.65 1.16 1.99
CA VAL A 312 -14.02 0.09 2.94
C VAL A 312 -15.51 0.18 3.25
N GLU A 313 -16.00 1.36 3.61
CA GLU A 313 -17.42 1.57 3.91
C GLU A 313 -18.32 1.20 2.72
N GLU A 314 -17.94 1.62 1.51
CA GLU A 314 -18.69 1.28 0.30
C GLU A 314 -18.71 -0.23 0.03
N LEU A 315 -17.58 -0.91 0.21
CA LEU A 315 -17.51 -2.36 0.02
C LEU A 315 -18.38 -3.10 1.05
N PHE A 316 -18.32 -2.73 2.32
CA PHE A 316 -19.17 -3.30 3.37
C PHE A 316 -20.64 -3.06 3.07
N ARG A 317 -21.01 -1.84 2.68
CA ARG A 317 -22.39 -1.49 2.30
C ARG A 317 -22.89 -2.34 1.14
N ARG A 318 -22.08 -2.51 0.08
CA ARG A 318 -22.48 -3.24 -1.13
C ARG A 318 -22.48 -4.75 -0.97
N LYS A 319 -21.57 -5.31 -0.17
CA LYS A 319 -21.56 -6.75 0.17
C LYS A 319 -22.47 -7.09 1.35
N ILE A 320 -23.19 -6.11 1.90
CA ILE A 320 -24.13 -6.26 3.04
C ILE A 320 -23.40 -6.87 4.26
N TRP A 321 -22.16 -6.45 4.48
CA TRP A 321 -21.36 -6.83 5.65
C TRP A 321 -21.56 -5.81 6.76
N ARG A 322 -21.37 -6.25 8.01
CA ARG A 322 -21.44 -5.37 9.18
C ARG A 322 -20.04 -4.96 9.60
N LEU A 323 -19.79 -3.66 9.75
CA LEU A 323 -18.51 -3.15 10.22
C LEU A 323 -18.11 -3.71 11.60
N THR A 324 -19.08 -4.13 12.42
CA THR A 324 -18.84 -4.81 13.71
C THR A 324 -18.15 -6.17 13.58
N GLU A 325 -18.07 -6.74 12.38
CA GLU A 325 -17.34 -7.99 12.10
C GLU A 325 -15.85 -7.75 11.79
N LEU A 326 -15.46 -6.49 11.57
CA LEU A 326 -14.06 -6.10 11.40
C LEU A 326 -13.42 -5.94 12.78
N GLY A 327 -12.44 -6.80 13.08
CA GLY A 327 -11.61 -6.61 14.27
C GLY A 327 -10.76 -5.36 14.15
N TYR A 328 -10.37 -4.77 15.28
CA TYR A 328 -9.53 -3.58 15.29
C TYR A 328 -8.69 -3.52 16.56
N ALA A 329 -7.56 -2.81 16.48
CA ALA A 329 -6.75 -2.46 17.63
C ALA A 329 -5.90 -1.22 17.34
N ALA A 330 -5.58 -0.46 18.39
CA ALA A 330 -4.57 0.58 18.36
C ALA A 330 -3.42 0.18 19.31
N VAL A 331 -2.18 0.24 18.83
CA VAL A 331 -1.00 -0.22 19.56
C VAL A 331 -0.01 0.93 19.71
N ASP A 332 0.47 1.18 20.93
CA ASP A 332 1.46 2.23 21.19
C ASP A 332 2.90 1.74 20.98
N ASP A 333 3.87 2.68 20.98
CA ASP A 333 5.28 2.37 20.76
C ASP A 333 5.90 1.51 21.86
N THR A 334 5.41 1.60 23.10
CA THR A 334 5.91 0.77 24.21
C THR A 334 5.54 -0.68 23.98
N THR A 335 4.27 -0.93 23.67
CA THR A 335 3.78 -2.26 23.29
C THR A 335 4.43 -2.75 22.00
N THR A 336 4.66 -1.88 21.02
CA THR A 336 5.35 -2.22 19.76
C THR A 336 6.77 -2.73 20.03
N GLN A 337 7.55 -2.05 20.86
CA GLN A 337 8.90 -2.48 21.23
C GLN A 337 8.90 -3.82 21.98
N GLN A 338 7.98 -4.00 22.93
CA GLN A 338 7.83 -5.27 23.65
C GLN A 338 7.48 -6.40 22.67
N THR A 339 6.57 -6.14 21.75
CA THR A 339 6.15 -7.10 20.73
C THR A 339 7.29 -7.49 19.79
N MET A 340 8.14 -6.55 19.38
CA MET A 340 9.33 -6.87 18.59
C MET A 340 10.29 -7.80 19.34
N ARG A 341 10.46 -7.60 20.66
CA ARG A 341 11.26 -8.50 21.51
C ARG A 341 10.62 -9.88 21.65
N GLU A 342 9.30 -9.95 21.78
CA GLU A 342 8.54 -11.20 21.80
C GLU A 342 8.72 -12.00 20.50
N LEU A 343 8.61 -11.34 19.34
CA LEU A 343 8.82 -11.96 18.03
C LEU A 343 10.25 -12.48 17.89
N LYS A 344 11.25 -11.68 18.30
CA LYS A 344 12.65 -12.12 18.31
C LYS A 344 12.85 -13.36 19.20
N ALA A 345 12.24 -13.40 20.38
CA ALA A 345 12.33 -14.56 21.28
C ALA A 345 11.71 -15.83 20.67
N LYS A 346 10.81 -15.68 19.69
CA LYS A 346 10.24 -16.76 18.87
C LYS A 346 11.08 -17.10 17.64
N GLY A 347 12.22 -16.44 17.46
CA GLY A 347 13.12 -16.65 16.32
C GLY A 347 12.76 -15.86 15.07
N TYR A 348 11.86 -14.87 15.16
CA TYR A 348 11.43 -14.07 14.02
C TYR A 348 11.79 -12.58 14.22
N ILE A 349 12.69 -12.06 13.40
CA ILE A 349 13.06 -10.64 13.44
C ILE A 349 12.01 -9.84 12.68
N SER A 350 11.31 -8.97 13.39
CA SER A 350 10.27 -8.11 12.84
C SER A 350 10.62 -6.63 13.03
N GLU A 351 9.72 -5.77 12.61
CA GLU A 351 9.84 -4.32 12.66
C GLU A 351 8.55 -3.67 13.17
N PRO A 352 8.54 -2.36 13.47
CA PRO A 352 7.41 -1.72 14.15
C PRO A 352 6.05 -1.93 13.48
N HIS A 353 5.95 -1.88 12.15
CA HIS A 353 4.67 -1.95 11.45
C HIS A 353 4.04 -3.35 11.59
N ALA A 354 4.80 -4.39 11.28
CA ALA A 354 4.37 -5.78 11.40
C ALA A 354 4.16 -6.20 12.86
N ALA A 355 4.94 -5.65 13.80
CA ALA A 355 4.73 -5.87 15.23
C ALA A 355 3.36 -5.35 15.71
N VAL A 356 2.90 -4.18 15.22
CA VAL A 356 1.55 -3.68 15.50
C VAL A 356 0.48 -4.68 15.02
N ALA A 357 0.64 -5.23 13.82
CA ALA A 357 -0.30 -6.21 13.28
C ALA A 357 -0.27 -7.54 14.06
N TYR A 358 0.92 -8.04 14.39
CA TYR A 358 1.07 -9.25 15.19
C TYR A 358 0.47 -9.08 16.59
N ARG A 359 0.68 -7.95 17.27
CA ARG A 359 0.08 -7.69 18.59
C ARG A 359 -1.44 -7.77 18.52
N ALA A 360 -2.03 -7.03 17.58
CA ALA A 360 -3.47 -7.02 17.37
C ALA A 360 -4.04 -8.41 17.02
N LEU A 361 -3.30 -9.18 16.21
CA LEU A 361 -3.66 -10.54 15.85
C LEU A 361 -3.62 -11.45 17.07
N ARG A 362 -2.50 -11.47 17.78
CA ARG A 362 -2.22 -12.41 18.87
C ARG A 362 -3.21 -12.25 20.01
N ASP A 363 -3.63 -11.01 20.30
CA ASP A 363 -4.62 -10.68 21.34
C ASP A 363 -6.06 -11.07 20.96
N GLN A 364 -6.34 -11.30 19.68
CA GLN A 364 -7.68 -11.55 19.14
C GLN A 364 -7.82 -12.91 18.44
N LEU A 365 -6.77 -13.73 18.39
CA LEU A 365 -6.76 -15.04 17.74
C LEU A 365 -7.35 -16.09 18.68
N ASN A 366 -8.49 -16.66 18.30
CA ASN A 366 -9.19 -17.66 19.12
C ASN A 366 -8.58 -19.06 18.92
N PRO A 367 -8.75 -19.98 19.89
CA PRO A 367 -8.36 -21.37 19.71
C PRO A 367 -8.97 -22.01 18.45
N GLY A 368 -8.14 -22.68 17.64
CA GLY A 368 -8.54 -23.30 16.38
C GLY A 368 -8.54 -22.36 15.18
N GLU A 369 -8.24 -21.08 15.35
CA GLU A 369 -7.96 -20.14 14.26
C GLU A 369 -6.49 -20.21 13.84
N TYR A 370 -6.21 -19.89 12.57
CA TYR A 370 -4.85 -19.64 12.08
C TYR A 370 -4.71 -18.16 11.76
N GLY A 371 -3.69 -17.52 12.32
CA GLY A 371 -3.44 -16.10 12.16
C GLY A 371 -2.41 -15.81 11.07
N LEU A 372 -2.69 -14.81 10.24
CA LEU A 372 -1.69 -14.16 9.40
C LEU A 372 -1.58 -12.69 9.76
N PHE A 373 -0.36 -12.19 9.95
CA PHE A 373 -0.10 -10.75 9.97
C PHE A 373 0.79 -10.37 8.78
N LEU A 374 0.65 -9.14 8.29
CA LEU A 374 1.41 -8.70 7.11
C LEU A 374 2.75 -8.07 7.51
N GLY A 375 3.84 -8.65 7.03
CA GLY A 375 5.18 -8.06 7.04
C GLY A 375 5.30 -7.03 5.91
N THR A 376 4.94 -5.78 6.19
CA THR A 376 4.78 -4.76 5.13
C THR A 376 6.09 -4.13 4.65
N ALA A 377 7.15 -4.21 5.44
CA ALA A 377 8.47 -3.70 5.11
C ALA A 377 9.57 -4.56 5.76
N HIS A 378 10.76 -4.60 5.14
CA HIS A 378 11.89 -5.33 5.72
C HIS A 378 12.42 -4.58 6.95
N PRO A 379 12.78 -5.28 8.06
CA PRO A 379 13.34 -4.63 9.25
C PRO A 379 14.55 -3.72 9.03
N ALA A 380 15.37 -3.99 8.02
CA ALA A 380 16.56 -3.21 7.70
C ALA A 380 16.24 -1.77 7.27
N LYS A 381 15.03 -1.50 6.79
CA LYS A 381 14.59 -0.12 6.51
C LYS A 381 14.51 0.75 7.77
N PHE A 382 14.43 0.13 8.94
CA PHE A 382 14.33 0.77 10.26
C PHE A 382 15.50 0.37 11.16
N LYS A 383 16.67 0.12 10.56
CA LYS A 383 17.88 -0.43 11.20
C LYS A 383 18.15 0.20 12.58
N GLU A 384 18.24 1.53 12.68
CA GLU A 384 18.53 2.21 13.96
C GLU A 384 17.55 1.83 15.07
N SER A 385 16.24 1.89 14.79
CA SER A 385 15.20 1.52 15.75
C SER A 385 15.24 0.03 16.07
N VAL A 386 15.36 -0.83 15.05
CA VAL A 386 15.36 -2.29 15.22
C VAL A 386 16.55 -2.75 16.06
N GLU A 387 17.76 -2.25 15.77
CA GLU A 387 18.97 -2.59 16.53
C GLU A 387 18.89 -2.10 17.98
N SER A 388 18.40 -0.88 18.20
CA SER A 388 18.19 -0.32 19.53
C SER A 388 17.19 -1.14 20.36
N ILE A 389 16.09 -1.58 19.74
CA ILE A 389 15.03 -2.33 20.42
C ILE A 389 15.45 -3.77 20.71
N LEU A 390 16.10 -4.43 19.76
CA LEU A 390 16.44 -5.85 19.81
C LEU A 390 17.82 -6.14 20.40
N GLY A 391 18.69 -5.13 20.50
CA GLY A 391 20.04 -5.26 21.05
C GLY A 391 20.98 -6.11 20.20
N GLU A 392 20.78 -6.17 18.88
CA GLU A 392 21.65 -6.89 17.95
C GLU A 392 21.88 -6.10 16.67
N THR A 393 23.01 -6.36 16.00
CA THR A 393 23.32 -5.71 14.73
C THR A 393 22.58 -6.37 13.57
N LEU A 394 21.91 -5.57 12.76
CA LEU A 394 21.19 -6.02 11.57
C LEU A 394 22.03 -5.74 10.32
N ALA A 395 22.25 -6.79 9.51
CA ALA A 395 22.89 -6.66 8.21
C ALA A 395 22.00 -5.82 7.27
N LEU A 396 22.64 -4.99 6.44
CA LEU A 396 21.94 -4.15 5.48
C LEU A 396 21.82 -4.91 4.14
N PRO A 397 20.60 -5.20 3.65
CA PRO A 397 20.42 -5.79 2.32
C PRO A 397 21.05 -4.93 1.23
N GLU A 398 21.48 -5.58 0.14
CA GLU A 398 22.14 -4.94 -1.00
C GLU A 398 21.40 -3.68 -1.50
N ALA A 399 20.09 -3.78 -1.69
CA ALA A 399 19.23 -2.68 -2.14
C ALA A 399 19.32 -1.40 -1.27
N LEU A 400 19.61 -1.53 0.02
CA LEU A 400 19.85 -0.40 0.93
C LEU A 400 21.33 -0.02 0.99
N ALA A 401 22.23 -1.02 1.03
CA ALA A 401 23.66 -0.82 1.15
C ALA A 401 24.24 0.01 -0.02
N GLU A 402 23.81 -0.26 -1.25
CA GLU A 402 24.26 0.47 -2.45
C GLU A 402 23.91 1.96 -2.43
N ARG A 403 22.94 2.38 -1.60
CA ARG A 403 22.41 3.74 -1.58
C ARG A 403 22.67 4.49 -0.28
N ALA A 404 23.06 3.80 0.79
CA ALA A 404 23.19 4.37 2.13
C ALA A 404 24.15 5.58 2.15
N ASP A 405 25.23 5.55 1.37
CA ASP A 405 26.25 6.59 1.35
C ASP A 405 26.08 7.64 0.25
N LEU A 406 25.09 7.48 -0.65
CA LEU A 406 24.87 8.41 -1.75
C LEU A 406 24.32 9.76 -1.25
N PRO A 407 24.68 10.89 -1.89
CA PRO A 407 24.19 12.21 -1.49
C PRO A 407 22.69 12.36 -1.78
N LEU A 408 21.98 13.05 -0.89
CA LEU A 408 20.57 13.40 -1.09
C LEU A 408 20.42 14.47 -2.16
N LEU A 409 19.40 14.34 -3.00
CA LEU A 409 19.08 15.26 -4.11
C LEU A 409 17.81 16.06 -3.86
N SER A 410 17.19 15.92 -2.68
CA SER A 410 15.89 16.51 -2.36
C SER A 410 15.92 18.04 -2.33
N HIS A 411 14.88 18.64 -2.90
CA HIS A 411 14.56 20.05 -2.72
C HIS A 411 13.88 20.29 -1.37
N HIS A 412 14.06 21.46 -0.78
CA HIS A 412 13.41 21.84 0.48
C HIS A 412 12.34 22.91 0.22
N LEU A 413 11.09 22.62 0.57
CA LEU A 413 9.96 23.52 0.36
C LEU A 413 9.08 23.63 1.62
N PRO A 414 8.46 24.80 1.88
CA PRO A 414 7.38 24.89 2.87
C PRO A 414 6.16 24.10 2.41
N ALA A 415 5.21 23.84 3.33
CA ALA A 415 3.90 23.29 2.99
C ALA A 415 3.00 24.32 2.28
N ASP A 416 3.43 24.75 1.09
CA ASP A 416 2.80 25.79 0.28
C ASP A 416 2.65 25.35 -1.17
N PHE A 417 1.41 25.41 -1.69
CA PHE A 417 1.11 24.95 -3.04
C PHE A 417 1.72 25.83 -4.13
N ALA A 418 1.81 27.14 -3.91
CA ALA A 418 2.38 28.05 -4.91
C ALA A 418 3.88 27.77 -5.12
N ALA A 419 4.62 27.49 -4.05
CA ALA A 419 6.01 27.07 -4.10
C ALA A 419 6.18 25.73 -4.85
N LEU A 420 5.33 24.74 -4.55
CA LEU A 420 5.34 23.45 -5.23
C LEU A 420 5.05 23.61 -6.74
N ARG A 421 3.96 24.31 -7.09
CA ARG A 421 3.56 24.57 -8.48
C ARG A 421 4.68 25.24 -9.26
N LYS A 422 5.34 26.24 -8.67
CA LYS A 422 6.48 26.93 -9.28
C LYS A 422 7.63 25.98 -9.58
N LEU A 423 8.01 25.13 -8.63
CA LEU A 423 9.08 24.14 -8.83
C LEU A 423 8.72 23.18 -9.97
N MET A 424 7.52 22.61 -9.95
CA MET A 424 7.09 21.62 -10.94
C MET A 424 7.07 22.19 -12.37
N MET A 425 6.64 23.44 -12.54
CA MET A 425 6.59 24.11 -13.85
C MET A 425 7.96 24.56 -14.37
N THR A 426 8.96 24.73 -13.51
CA THR A 426 10.30 25.23 -13.91
C THR A 426 11.19 24.12 -14.47
N ARG A 427 10.88 22.84 -14.20
CA ARG A 427 11.72 21.69 -14.53
C ARG A 427 10.96 20.67 -15.40
N GLN A 428 10.55 21.09 -16.59
CA GLN A 428 9.83 20.19 -17.53
C GLN A 428 10.74 19.14 -18.14
#